data_AF-A0A4Q2Y6I2-F1
#
_entry.id   AF-A0A4Q2Y6I2-F1
#
_cell.length_a   1.000
_cell.length_b   1.000
_cell.length_c   1.000
_cell.angle_alpha   90.00
_cell.angle_beta   90.00
_cell.angle_gamma   90.00
#
_symmetry.space_group_name_H-M   'P 1'
#
loop_
_entity.id
_entity.type
_entity.pdbx_description
1 polymer ?
#
loop_
_entity_poly.entity_id
_entity_poly.type
_entity_poly.pdbx_seq_one_letter_code
_entity_poly.pdbx_strand_id
1 'polypeptide(L)'
;MPANPNPAPSDSIALLIDADNSPAAKVDFIFSELAEHGVVNIRRAYGNWKKPALAGWERVLHQNSIQPMQNFDLVKGKNATDMSLVIDAMDILYT
;
A
#
# COMPACT_ATOMS: atom_id res chain seq x y z
N MET A 1 -18.76 19.41 -30.49
CA MET A 1 -18.03 19.06 -29.25
C MET A 1 -17.54 17.63 -29.41
N PRO A 2 -16.24 17.32 -29.36
CA PRO A 2 -15.80 15.95 -29.34
C PRO A 2 -16.05 15.37 -27.93
N ALA A 3 -16.70 14.20 -27.90
CA ALA A 3 -16.80 13.39 -26.70
C ALA A 3 -15.40 12.92 -26.31
N ASN A 4 -14.96 13.25 -25.09
CA ASN A 4 -13.85 12.55 -24.46
C ASN A 4 -14.32 11.12 -24.21
N PRO A 5 -13.70 10.08 -24.79
CA PRO A 5 -13.85 8.75 -24.26
C PRO A 5 -13.04 8.74 -22.97
N ASN A 6 -13.68 9.05 -21.85
CA ASN A 6 -13.09 8.65 -20.57
C ASN A 6 -12.92 7.13 -20.68
N PRO A 7 -11.69 6.58 -20.69
CA PRO A 7 -11.55 5.13 -20.70
C PRO A 7 -12.34 4.61 -19.50
N ALA A 8 -13.20 3.62 -19.73
CA ALA A 8 -13.89 2.94 -18.63
C ALA A 8 -12.85 2.60 -17.56
N PRO A 9 -13.11 2.83 -16.26
CA PRO A 9 -12.13 2.57 -15.22
C PRO A 9 -11.75 1.10 -15.32
N SER A 10 -10.57 0.83 -15.85
CA SER A 10 -9.91 -0.46 -15.63
C SER A 10 -9.86 -0.61 -14.11
N ASP A 11 -10.50 -1.63 -13.55
CA ASP A 11 -10.58 -1.90 -12.09
C ASP A 11 -9.16 -1.96 -11.50
N SER A 12 -8.63 -0.78 -11.19
CA SER A 12 -7.25 -0.54 -10.83
C SER A 12 -7.22 -0.36 -9.34
N ILE A 13 -6.64 -1.34 -8.67
CA ILE A 13 -6.62 -1.38 -7.22
C ILE A 13 -5.30 -0.82 -6.74
N ALA A 14 -5.38 0.14 -5.82
CA ALA A 14 -4.25 0.60 -5.04
C ALA A 14 -4.29 -0.04 -3.66
N LEU A 15 -3.25 -0.80 -3.34
CA LEU A 15 -3.07 -1.45 -2.05
C LEU A 15 -2.03 -0.67 -1.23
N LEU A 16 -2.53 -0.01 -0.18
CA LEU A 16 -1.71 0.67 0.82
C LEU A 16 -1.83 -0.09 2.15
N ILE A 17 -0.70 -0.56 2.69
CA ILE A 17 -0.66 -1.41 3.88
C ILE A 17 0.09 -0.70 5.00
N ASP A 18 -0.48 -0.66 6.20
CA ASP A 18 0.26 -0.30 7.41
C ASP A 18 0.95 -1.55 7.98
N ALA A 19 2.26 -1.65 7.75
CA ALA A 19 3.09 -2.78 8.17
C ALA A 19 3.42 -2.74 9.67
N ASP A 20 3.41 -1.57 10.32
CA ASP A 20 3.63 -1.44 11.76
C ASP A 20 2.44 -2.02 12.56
N ASN A 21 1.23 -1.92 12.01
CA ASN A 21 0.00 -2.42 12.64
C ASN A 21 -0.52 -3.74 12.07
N SER A 22 0.07 -4.26 10.98
CA SER A 22 -0.38 -5.49 10.32
C SER A 22 0.69 -6.58 10.28
N PRO A 23 0.33 -7.85 10.51
CA PRO A 23 1.27 -8.96 10.33
C PRO A 23 1.43 -9.33 8.85
N ALA A 24 2.68 -9.58 8.43
CA ALA A 24 3.04 -9.91 7.04
C ALA A 24 2.33 -11.18 6.51
N ALA A 25 1.97 -12.13 7.39
CA ALA A 25 1.34 -13.39 7.00
C ALA A 25 -0.06 -13.24 6.36
N LYS A 26 -0.72 -12.09 6.49
CA LYS A 26 -2.05 -11.85 5.91
C LYS A 26 -2.00 -11.33 4.47
N VAL A 27 -0.82 -10.92 3.99
CA VAL A 27 -0.66 -10.24 2.71
C VAL A 27 -1.05 -11.14 1.53
N ASP A 28 -0.63 -12.40 1.54
CA ASP A 28 -0.94 -13.34 0.46
C ASP A 28 -2.45 -13.61 0.34
N PHE A 29 -3.16 -13.64 1.47
CA PHE A 29 -4.62 -13.77 1.49
C PHE A 29 -5.29 -12.53 0.86
N ILE A 30 -4.83 -11.32 1.22
CA ILE A 30 -5.35 -10.08 0.65
C ILE A 30 -5.14 -10.04 -0.86
N PHE A 31 -3.97 -10.43 -1.36
CA PHE A 31 -3.74 -10.48 -2.81
C PHE A 31 -4.63 -11.48 -3.53
N SER A 32 -4.93 -12.62 -2.90
CA SER A 32 -5.81 -13.64 -3.47
C SER A 32 -7.23 -13.08 -3.66
N GLU A 33 -7.76 -12.37 -2.66
CA GLU A 33 -9.06 -11.69 -2.76
C GLU A 33 -9.05 -10.56 -3.78
N LEU A 34 -8.02 -9.71 -3.77
CA LEU A 34 -7.94 -8.57 -4.69
C LEU A 34 -7.86 -9.00 -6.16
N ALA A 35 -7.31 -10.19 -6.45
CA ALA A 35 -7.24 -10.73 -7.80
C ALA A 35 -8.63 -11.00 -8.42
N GLU A 36 -9.66 -11.21 -7.59
CA GLU A 36 -11.05 -11.37 -8.05
C GLU A 36 -11.72 -10.02 -8.36
N HIS A 37 -11.22 -8.93 -7.79
CA HIS A 37 -11.80 -7.60 -7.89
C HIS A 37 -11.16 -6.72 -8.98
N GLY A 38 -9.92 -6.97 -9.36
CA GLY A 38 -9.23 -6.15 -10.35
C GLY A 38 -7.72 -6.31 -10.39
N VAL A 39 -7.04 -5.39 -11.06
CA VAL A 39 -5.57 -5.41 -11.20
C VAL A 39 -4.96 -4.50 -10.15
N VAL A 40 -4.18 -5.09 -9.23
CA VAL A 40 -3.43 -4.33 -8.22
C VAL A 40 -2.19 -3.70 -8.86
N ASN A 41 -2.33 -2.44 -9.27
CA ASN A 41 -1.30 -1.65 -9.94
C ASN A 41 -0.34 -0.97 -8.95
N ILE A 42 -0.84 -0.57 -7.78
CA ILE A 42 -0.06 0.12 -6.76
C ILE A 42 -0.02 -0.74 -5.51
N ARG A 43 1.18 -0.99 -5.00
CA ARG A 43 1.42 -1.84 -3.82
C ARG A 43 2.45 -1.17 -2.95
N ARG A 44 2.01 -0.61 -1.83
CA ARG A 44 2.88 0.12 -0.89
C ARG A 44 2.64 -0.36 0.52
N ALA A 45 3.70 -0.57 1.26
CA ALA A 45 3.63 -0.86 2.68
C ALA A 45 4.35 0.24 3.45
N TYR A 46 3.73 0.76 4.50
CA TYR A 46 4.25 1.84 5.32
C TYR A 46 4.66 1.28 6.67
N GLY A 47 5.88 1.57 7.07
CA GLY A 47 6.33 1.24 8.41
C GLY A 47 7.76 1.63 8.68
N ASN A 48 8.17 1.43 9.92
CA ASN A 48 9.55 1.65 10.32
C ASN A 48 10.40 0.40 10.09
N TRP A 49 10.97 0.26 8.88
CA TRP A 49 11.79 -0.92 8.49
C TRP A 49 13.09 -1.11 9.28
N LYS A 50 13.42 -0.18 10.20
CA LYS A 50 14.49 -0.38 11.18
C LYS A 50 14.04 -1.22 12.38
N LYS A 51 12.74 -1.48 12.56
CA LYS A 51 12.22 -2.30 13.65
C LYS A 51 12.46 -3.78 13.38
N PRO A 52 13.05 -4.54 14.33
CA PRO A 52 13.20 -5.99 14.19
C PRO A 52 11.87 -6.73 14.02
N ALA A 53 10.77 -6.17 14.54
CA ALA A 53 9.42 -6.72 14.39
C ALA A 53 8.96 -6.79 12.93
N LEU A 54 9.50 -5.95 12.05
CA LEU A 54 9.20 -5.95 10.61
C LEU A 54 10.14 -6.82 9.79
N ALA A 55 11.08 -7.55 10.41
CA ALA A 55 11.97 -8.45 9.66
C ALA A 55 11.21 -9.51 8.84
N GLY A 56 10.04 -9.94 9.34
CA GLY A 56 9.17 -10.87 8.60
C GLY A 56 8.53 -10.28 7.34
N TRP A 57 8.47 -8.96 7.23
CA TRP A 57 7.93 -8.26 6.06
C TRP A 57 8.92 -8.22 4.90
N GLU A 58 10.23 -8.19 5.12
CA GLU A 58 11.22 -8.09 4.04
C GLU A 58 10.99 -9.15 2.95
N ARG A 59 10.82 -10.41 3.35
CA ARG A 59 10.52 -11.51 2.42
C ARG A 59 9.21 -11.28 1.66
N VAL A 60 8.16 -10.84 2.35
CA VAL A 60 6.83 -10.62 1.77
C VAL A 60 6.83 -9.45 0.78
N LEU A 61 7.56 -8.38 1.11
CA LEU A 61 7.73 -7.21 0.23
C LEU A 61 8.38 -7.62 -1.09
N HIS A 62 9.46 -8.39 -1.02
CA HIS A 62 10.18 -8.90 -2.19
C HIS A 62 9.34 -9.88 -3.02
N GLN A 63 8.64 -10.80 -2.38
CA GLN A 63 7.83 -11.81 -3.07
C GLN A 63 6.64 -11.22 -3.82
N ASN A 64 6.00 -10.20 -3.24
CA ASN A 64 4.77 -9.61 -3.77
C ASN A 64 4.97 -8.30 -4.53
N SER A 65 6.24 -7.91 -4.79
CA SER A 65 6.63 -6.65 -5.42
C SER A 65 5.98 -5.43 -4.75
N ILE A 66 5.97 -5.43 -3.42
CA ILE A 66 5.41 -4.32 -2.61
C ILE A 66 6.53 -3.33 -2.35
N GLN A 67 6.28 -2.06 -2.64
CA GLN A 67 7.22 -1.00 -2.37
C GLN A 67 7.22 -0.66 -0.87
N PRO A 68 8.37 -0.78 -0.18
CA PRO A 68 8.50 -0.33 1.20
C PRO A 68 8.58 1.19 1.28
N MET A 69 7.68 1.79 2.06
CA MET A 69 7.65 3.20 2.42
C MET A 69 8.16 3.34 3.85
N GLN A 70 9.34 3.93 4.01
CA GLN A 70 9.98 4.09 5.32
C GLN A 70 9.33 5.25 6.07
N ASN A 71 8.68 4.93 7.19
CA ASN A 71 8.16 5.93 8.12
C ASN A 71 8.94 5.86 9.43
N PHE A 72 9.68 6.91 9.75
CA PHE A 72 10.37 7.01 11.03
C PHE A 72 9.39 7.44 12.12
N ASP A 73 9.38 6.72 13.24
CA ASP A 73 8.66 7.14 14.45
C ASP A 73 9.40 8.34 15.09
N LEU A 74 9.29 9.54 14.51
CA LEU A 74 9.97 10.73 15.05
C LEU A 74 9.46 11.11 16.45
N VAL A 75 8.22 10.73 16.79
CA VAL A 75 7.62 10.94 18.13
C VAL A 75 6.64 9.80 18.42
N LYS A 76 6.81 9.13 19.57
CA LYS A 76 5.86 8.10 20.05
C LYS A 76 4.45 8.72 20.15
N GLY A 77 3.52 8.25 19.32
CA GLY A 77 2.12 8.72 19.33
C GLY A 77 1.77 9.82 18.33
N LYS A 78 2.62 10.14 17.34
CA LYS A 78 2.23 10.98 16.19
C LYS A 78 1.91 10.11 14.97
N ASN A 79 0.73 10.31 14.42
CA ASN A 79 0.12 9.63 13.27
C ASN A 79 0.79 9.97 11.92
N ALA A 80 2.12 9.94 11.85
CA ALA A 80 2.86 10.23 10.62
C ALA A 80 2.58 9.19 9.52
N THR A 81 2.34 7.94 9.93
CA THR A 81 1.94 6.87 9.01
C THR A 81 0.57 7.11 8.39
N ASP A 82 -0.42 7.53 9.20
CA ASP A 82 -1.77 7.82 8.69
C ASP A 82 -1.78 9.00 7.72
N MET A 83 -1.05 10.09 8.04
CA MET A 83 -0.97 11.26 7.15
C MET A 83 -0.30 10.93 5.82
N SER A 84 0.78 10.14 5.85
CA SER A 84 1.48 9.72 4.64
C SER A 84 0.61 8.83 3.76
N LEU A 85 -0.19 7.95 4.37
CA LEU A 85 -1.10 7.05 3.67
C LEU A 85 -2.26 7.82 3.02
N VAL A 86 -2.82 8.82 3.69
CA VAL A 86 -3.90 9.66 3.13
C VAL A 86 -3.42 10.50 1.96
N ILE A 87 -2.24 11.13 2.06
CA ILE A 87 -1.69 11.94 0.97
C ILE A 87 -1.48 11.06 -0.26
N ASP A 88 -0.91 9.88 -0.07
CA ASP A 88 -0.65 8.98 -1.18
C ASP A 88 -1.92 8.42 -1.82
N ALA A 89 -2.94 8.11 -1.02
CA ALA A 89 -4.25 7.72 -1.54
C ALA A 89 -4.90 8.83 -2.38
N MET A 90 -4.74 10.10 -1.98
CA MET A 90 -5.22 11.25 -2.76
C MET A 90 -4.46 11.39 -4.07
N ASP A 91 -3.13 11.34 -4.06
CA ASP A 91 -2.32 11.44 -5.29
C ASP A 91 -2.66 10.33 -6.30
N ILE A 92 -2.99 9.13 -5.80
CA ILE A 92 -3.44 7.99 -6.61
C ILE A 92 -4.82 8.23 -7.23
N LEU A 93 -5.75 8.84 -6.50
CA LEU A 93 -7.12 9.08 -6.98
C LEU A 93 -7.19 10.17 -8.07
N TYR A 94 -6.24 11.10 -8.07
CA TYR A 94 -6.19 12.23 -9.00
C TYR A 94 -5.24 12.03 -10.20
N THR A 95 -4.77 10.80 -10.44
CA THR A 95 -4.01 10.36 -11.63
C THR A 95 -4.91 9.63 -12.62
#